data_AF-A0A354J791-F1
#
_entry.id   AF-A0A354J791-F1
#
_cell.length_a   1.000
_cell.length_b   1.000
_cell.length_c   1.000
_cell.angle_alpha   90.00
_cell.angle_beta   90.00
_cell.angle_gamma   90.00
#
_symmetry.space_group_name_H-M   'P 1'
#
loop_
_entity.id
_entity.type
_entity.pdbx_description
1 polymer ?
#
loop_
_entity_poly.entity_id
_entity_poly.type
_entity_poly.pdbx_seq_one_letter_code
_entity_poly.pdbx_strand_id
1 'polypeptide(L)'
;MSNLLEQASQRVIEINKAMSEIEKFEDIISAGRDAEIAFADKGNTKYITVLSPEKMQELKDTVLVAIINSKNEKDAELERLLGIDKRKPAVINPEFEKAVQEMEQQKKPDPVEDKLAEIIDKQVQELKDKPEMTLEAVTKLYIEEGKTYREMAEYFGVNKSNINNFIYKNHLSELKQKHDCGYAKKPKQPDKKERP
;
A
#
# COMPACT_ATOMS: atom_id res chain seq x y z
N MET A 1 10.36 42.05 43.46
CA MET A 1 9.30 41.86 42.43
C MET A 1 9.83 41.18 41.15
N SER A 2 11.13 40.94 41.01
CA SER A 2 11.75 40.34 39.81
C SER A 2 11.41 38.86 39.57
N ASN A 3 10.96 38.14 40.59
CA ASN A 3 10.82 36.68 40.55
C ASN A 3 9.60 36.19 39.75
N LEU A 4 8.52 36.98 39.69
CA LEU A 4 7.26 36.53 39.09
C LEU A 4 7.26 36.63 37.55
N LEU A 5 7.91 37.65 37.02
CA LEU A 5 8.13 37.84 35.58
C LEU A 5 9.11 36.79 35.03
N GLU A 6 10.19 36.51 35.76
CA GLU A 6 11.15 35.46 35.39
C GLU A 6 10.49 34.07 35.39
N GLN A 7 9.72 33.73 36.42
CA GLN A 7 8.97 32.47 36.48
C GLN A 7 7.93 32.34 35.36
N ALA A 8 7.21 33.42 35.04
CA ALA A 8 6.26 33.42 33.93
C ALA A 8 6.97 33.23 32.58
N SER A 9 8.08 33.92 32.35
CA SER A 9 8.90 33.76 31.15
C SER A 9 9.43 32.34 31.00
N GLN A 10 9.92 31.75 32.09
CA GLN A 10 10.45 30.39 32.10
C GLN A 10 9.36 29.37 31.75
N ARG A 11 8.15 29.52 32.31
CA ARG A 11 7.00 28.67 31.97
C ARG A 11 6.60 28.77 30.50
N VAL A 12 6.60 29.96 29.92
CA VAL A 12 6.30 30.14 28.49
C VAL A 12 7.31 29.41 27.62
N ILE A 13 8.60 29.45 27.98
CA ILE A 13 9.66 28.73 27.27
C ILE A 13 9.43 27.22 27.34
N GLU A 14 9.10 26.69 28.52
CA GLU A 14 8.83 25.26 28.73
C GLU A 14 7.59 24.79 27.96
N ILE A 15 6.51 25.57 27.96
CA ILE A 15 5.29 25.31 27.19
C ILE A 15 5.59 25.27 25.68
N ASN A 16 6.32 26.26 25.17
CA ASN A 16 6.69 26.30 23.74
C ASN A 16 7.58 25.12 23.34
N LYS A 17 8.49 24.71 24.22
CA LYS A 17 9.34 23.55 23.99
C LYS A 17 8.52 22.26 23.94
N ALA A 18 7.61 22.06 24.90
CA ALA A 18 6.73 20.89 24.92
C ALA A 18 5.83 20.82 23.68
N MET A 19 5.23 21.95 23.27
CA MET A 19 4.44 22.01 22.03
C MET A 19 5.26 21.66 20.79
N SER A 20 6.47 22.21 20.65
CA SER A 20 7.33 21.89 19.52
C SER A 20 7.78 20.42 19.50
N GLU A 21 7.94 19.80 20.66
CA GLU A 21 8.19 18.34 20.76
C GLU A 21 6.97 17.53 20.32
N ILE A 22 5.76 17.93 20.73
CA ILE A 22 4.50 17.30 20.34
C ILE A 22 4.27 17.39 18.83
N GLU A 23 4.50 18.56 18.22
CA GLU A 23 4.40 18.74 16.75
C GLU A 23 5.33 17.78 16.00
N LYS A 24 6.58 17.63 16.47
CA LYS A 24 7.52 16.66 15.88
C LYS A 24 7.03 15.23 16.00
N PHE A 25 6.38 14.86 17.10
CA PHE A 25 5.75 13.55 17.23
C PHE A 25 4.65 13.36 16.21
N GLU A 26 3.78 14.36 16.01
CA GLU A 26 2.68 14.29 15.03
C GLU A 26 3.17 14.18 13.58
N ASP A 27 4.22 14.93 13.24
CA ASP A 27 4.90 14.84 11.94
C ASP A 27 5.44 13.42 11.70
N ILE A 28 6.13 12.86 12.70
CA ILE A 28 6.69 11.50 12.62
C ILE A 28 5.59 10.44 12.55
N ILE A 29 4.51 10.57 13.33
CA ILE A 29 3.38 9.63 13.31
C ILE A 29 2.69 9.67 11.94
N SER A 30 2.50 10.86 11.37
CA SER A 30 1.84 11.06 10.08
C SER A 30 2.69 10.48 8.95
N ALA A 31 3.99 10.78 8.93
CA ALA A 31 4.93 10.22 7.94
C ALA A 31 5.12 8.70 8.13
N GLY A 32 5.11 8.24 9.37
CA GLY A 32 5.36 6.85 9.75
C GLY A 32 4.26 5.89 9.31
N ARG A 33 3.01 6.35 9.11
CA ARG A 33 1.90 5.48 8.68
C ARG A 33 2.12 4.84 7.32
N ASP A 34 2.70 5.57 6.38
CA ASP A 34 2.94 5.08 5.01
C ASP A 34 4.41 4.72 4.75
N ALA A 35 5.30 5.01 5.69
CA ALA A 35 6.74 4.73 5.56
C ALA A 35 7.13 3.29 5.91
N GLU A 36 8.29 2.88 5.41
CA GLU A 36 8.98 1.64 5.78
C GLU A 36 9.96 1.86 6.92
N ILE A 37 10.22 0.81 7.72
CA ILE A 37 11.21 0.87 8.79
C ILE A 37 12.60 0.52 8.24
N ALA A 38 13.57 1.36 8.59
CA ALA A 38 14.97 1.15 8.28
C ALA A 38 15.86 1.58 9.46
N PHE A 39 17.07 1.01 9.52
CA PHE A 39 18.11 1.47 10.42
C PHE A 39 18.91 2.58 9.76
N ALA A 40 19.01 3.73 10.42
CA ALA A 40 19.85 4.84 9.98
C ALA A 40 21.11 4.95 10.85
N ASP A 41 22.29 5.02 10.23
CA ASP A 41 23.56 5.32 10.89
C ASP A 41 24.39 6.30 10.04
N LYS A 42 24.62 7.50 10.57
CA LYS A 42 25.49 8.55 9.98
C LYS A 42 25.32 8.75 8.46
N GLY A 43 24.07 8.79 7.99
CA GLY A 43 23.73 9.01 6.59
C GLY A 43 23.60 7.74 5.74
N ASN A 44 23.87 6.55 6.33
CA ASN A 44 23.55 5.28 5.71
C ASN A 44 22.19 4.77 6.22
N THR A 45 21.32 4.37 5.30
CA THR A 45 20.03 3.75 5.61
C THR A 45 20.06 2.29 5.19
N LYS A 46 19.82 1.38 6.12
CA LYS A 46 19.72 -0.07 5.88
C LYS A 46 18.28 -0.52 6.09
N TYR A 47 17.64 -0.93 5.00
CA TYR A 47 16.32 -1.53 5.03
C TYR A 47 16.37 -2.95 5.57
N ILE A 48 15.35 -3.32 6.32
CA ILE A 48 15.26 -4.64 6.94
C ILE A 48 14.63 -5.58 5.90
N THR A 49 15.44 -6.37 5.20
CA THR A 49 14.94 -7.32 4.17
C THR A 49 14.75 -8.75 4.68
N VAL A 50 15.19 -9.02 5.91
CA VAL A 50 15.21 -10.38 6.50
C VAL A 50 13.89 -10.80 7.14
N LEU A 51 12.97 -9.85 7.38
CA LEU A 51 11.69 -10.13 8.02
C LEU A 51 10.60 -10.34 6.96
N SER A 52 9.61 -11.18 7.29
CA SER A 52 8.40 -11.28 6.48
C SER A 52 7.60 -9.96 6.54
N PRO A 53 6.76 -9.66 5.54
CA PRO A 53 5.93 -8.45 5.53
C PRO A 53 5.06 -8.31 6.79
N GLU A 54 4.51 -9.43 7.28
CA GLU A 54 3.71 -9.48 8.51
C GLU A 54 4.52 -9.03 9.74
N LYS A 55 5.74 -9.57 9.91
CA LYS A 55 6.62 -9.19 11.01
C LYS A 55 7.16 -7.76 10.88
N MET A 56 7.30 -7.26 9.65
CA MET A 56 7.61 -5.86 9.41
C MET A 56 6.49 -4.94 9.89
N GLN A 57 5.24 -5.30 9.61
CA GLN A 57 4.09 -4.54 10.03
C GLN A 57 3.93 -4.57 11.55
N GLU A 58 4.08 -5.73 12.20
CA GLU A 58 4.08 -5.83 13.67
C GLU A 58 5.16 -4.94 14.31
N LEU A 59 6.38 -4.94 13.75
CA LEU A 59 7.47 -4.08 14.23
C LEU A 59 7.11 -2.61 14.06
N LYS A 60 6.50 -2.25 12.93
CA LYS A 60 6.03 -0.91 12.64
C LYS A 60 4.97 -0.43 13.61
N ASP A 61 3.96 -1.27 13.85
CA ASP A 61 2.90 -0.96 14.80
C ASP A 61 3.47 -0.81 16.21
N THR A 62 4.42 -1.66 16.60
CA THR A 62 5.09 -1.56 17.91
C THR A 62 5.83 -0.23 18.07
N VAL A 63 6.59 0.19 17.05
CA VAL A 63 7.32 1.46 17.07
C VAL A 63 6.35 2.64 17.08
N LEU A 64 5.30 2.61 16.27
CA LEU A 64 4.28 3.67 16.24
C LEU A 64 3.55 3.79 17.57
N VAL A 65 3.17 2.68 18.20
CA VAL A 65 2.54 2.66 19.53
C VAL A 65 3.47 3.26 20.58
N ALA A 66 4.75 2.93 20.55
CA ALA A 66 5.73 3.53 21.47
C ALA A 66 5.84 5.05 21.28
N ILE A 67 5.89 5.53 20.03
CA ILE A 67 5.92 6.96 19.70
C ILE A 67 4.64 7.67 20.17
N ILE A 68 3.46 7.07 19.94
CA ILE A 68 2.16 7.60 20.39
C ILE A 68 2.13 7.69 21.92
N ASN A 69 2.61 6.67 22.63
CA ASN A 69 2.65 6.70 24.09
C ASN A 69 3.57 7.81 24.60
N SER A 70 4.76 7.99 24.01
CA SER A 70 5.65 9.10 24.34
C SER A 70 5.03 10.47 24.03
N LYS A 71 4.26 10.59 22.94
CA LYS A 71 3.48 11.80 22.65
C LYS A 71 2.46 12.06 23.76
N ASN A 72 1.69 11.05 24.16
CA ASN A 72 0.66 11.18 25.20
C ASN A 72 1.25 11.58 26.56
N GLU A 73 2.45 11.08 26.90
CA GLU A 73 3.18 11.51 28.09
C GLU A 73 3.56 13.01 28.03
N LYS A 74 3.95 13.49 26.84
CA LYS A 74 4.23 14.91 26.60
C LYS A 74 2.99 15.79 26.58
N ASP A 75 1.89 15.30 26.03
CA ASP A 75 0.59 15.97 26.12
C ASP A 75 0.17 16.13 27.59
N ALA A 76 0.36 15.10 28.42
CA ALA A 76 0.08 15.18 29.85
C ALA A 76 1.03 16.14 30.60
N GLU A 77 2.30 16.22 30.21
CA GLU A 77 3.26 17.22 30.72
C GLU A 77 2.81 18.64 30.36
N LEU A 78 2.39 18.86 29.11
CA LEU A 78 1.88 20.15 28.64
C LEU A 78 0.59 20.54 29.37
N GLU A 79 -0.36 19.61 29.54
CA GLU A 79 -1.59 19.85 30.29
C GLU A 79 -1.30 20.28 31.74
N ARG A 80 -0.31 19.65 32.40
CA ARG A 80 0.18 20.08 33.72
C ARG A 80 0.77 21.48 33.72
N LEU A 81 1.61 21.81 32.74
CA LEU A 81 2.22 23.15 32.62
C LEU A 81 1.16 24.24 32.41
N LEU A 82 0.09 23.92 31.70
CA LEU A 82 -1.06 24.80 31.46
C LEU A 82 -2.06 24.83 32.65
N GLY A 83 -1.86 24.02 33.68
CA GLY A 83 -2.77 23.92 34.83
C GLY A 83 -4.08 23.21 34.52
N ILE A 84 -4.13 22.41 33.45
CA ILE A 84 -5.27 21.59 33.05
C ILE A 84 -5.14 20.22 33.73
N ASP A 85 -5.08 20.19 35.07
CA ASP A 85 -4.87 18.94 35.82
C ASP A 85 -6.08 17.97 35.73
N LYS A 86 -7.23 18.44 35.21
CA LYS A 86 -8.46 17.66 35.09
C LYS A 86 -9.28 18.14 33.90
N ARG A 87 -8.96 17.71 32.67
CA ARG A 87 -10.03 17.55 31.69
C ARG A 87 -11.02 16.57 32.32
N LYS A 88 -12.23 17.04 32.65
CA LYS A 88 -13.32 16.11 32.97
C LYS A 88 -13.38 15.14 31.78
N PRO A 89 -13.37 13.82 32.00
CA PRO A 89 -13.56 12.88 30.89
C PRO A 89 -14.79 13.36 30.12
N ALA A 90 -14.69 13.41 28.79
CA ALA A 90 -15.83 13.78 27.96
C ALA A 90 -16.99 12.90 28.42
N VAL A 91 -17.98 13.52 29.10
CA VAL A 91 -19.19 12.82 29.51
C VAL A 91 -19.91 12.60 28.21
N ILE A 92 -19.66 11.43 27.59
CA ILE A 92 -20.41 10.96 26.45
C ILE A 92 -21.86 10.97 26.93
N ASN A 93 -22.67 11.86 26.35
CA ASN A 93 -24.08 11.91 26.70
C ASN A 93 -24.66 10.53 26.33
N PRO A 94 -25.17 9.73 27.29
CA PRO A 94 -25.70 8.41 26.98
C PRO A 94 -26.89 8.47 26.01
N GLU A 95 -27.56 9.61 25.87
CA GLU A 95 -28.57 9.85 24.84
C GLU A 95 -27.94 9.90 23.43
N PHE A 96 -26.72 10.42 23.30
CA PHE A 96 -26.01 10.47 22.04
C PHE A 96 -25.56 9.07 21.60
N GLU A 97 -25.04 8.24 22.50
CA GLU A 97 -24.73 6.83 22.18
C GLU A 97 -25.98 6.05 21.78
N LYS A 98 -27.10 6.24 22.50
CA LYS A 98 -28.38 5.62 22.11
C LYS A 98 -28.86 6.09 20.73
N ALA A 99 -28.78 7.39 20.45
CA ALA A 99 -29.19 7.93 19.15
C ALA A 99 -28.31 7.42 17.99
N VAL A 100 -27.00 7.28 18.20
CA VAL A 100 -26.09 6.71 17.20
C VAL A 100 -26.37 5.22 16.98
N GLN A 101 -26.61 4.45 18.05
CA GLN A 101 -26.97 3.03 17.95
C GLN A 101 -28.34 2.83 17.28
N GLU A 102 -29.32 3.69 17.56
CA GLU A 102 -30.62 3.66 16.88
C GLU A 102 -30.51 4.01 15.39
N MET A 103 -29.64 4.95 15.01
CA MET A 103 -29.36 5.25 13.60
C MET A 103 -28.64 4.10 12.88
N GLU A 104 -27.72 3.39 13.55
CA GLU A 104 -27.07 2.19 12.99
C GLU A 104 -28.05 1.03 12.85
N GLN A 105 -28.97 0.84 13.80
CA GLN A 105 -30.00 -0.23 13.73
C GLN A 105 -31.12 0.08 12.73
N GLN A 106 -31.39 1.36 12.43
CA GLN A 106 -32.37 1.77 11.41
C GLN A 106 -31.80 1.80 9.98
N LYS A 107 -30.49 1.56 9.81
CA LYS A 107 -29.88 1.35 8.50
C LYS A 107 -30.41 0.02 7.95
N LYS A 108 -31.58 0.07 7.30
CA LYS A 108 -32.08 -1.03 6.49
C LYS A 108 -30.97 -1.43 5.51
N PRO A 109 -30.70 -2.73 5.30
CA PRO A 109 -29.72 -3.15 4.31
C PRO A 109 -30.11 -2.54 2.97
N ASP A 110 -29.21 -1.72 2.44
CA ASP A 110 -29.43 -1.03 1.19
C ASP A 110 -29.46 -2.12 0.09
N PRO A 111 -30.51 -2.24 -0.74
CA PRO A 111 -30.60 -3.28 -1.78
C PRO A 111 -29.47 -3.19 -2.84
N VAL A 112 -28.60 -2.18 -2.73
CA VAL A 112 -27.39 -2.00 -3.51
C VAL A 112 -26.23 -2.84 -2.96
N GLU A 113 -26.11 -3.02 -1.64
CA GLU A 113 -25.02 -3.80 -1.02
C GLU A 113 -25.14 -5.30 -1.35
N ASP A 114 -26.36 -5.85 -1.30
CA ASP A 114 -26.60 -7.26 -1.66
C ASP A 114 -26.31 -7.52 -3.15
N LYS A 115 -26.64 -6.56 -4.04
CA LYS A 115 -26.31 -6.67 -5.47
C LYS A 115 -24.81 -6.52 -5.74
N LEU A 116 -24.11 -5.69 -4.98
CA LEU A 116 -22.66 -5.54 -5.08
C LEU A 116 -21.95 -6.82 -4.62
N ALA A 117 -22.40 -7.44 -3.53
CA ALA A 117 -21.88 -8.73 -3.07
C ALA A 117 -22.06 -9.82 -4.15
N GLU A 118 -23.23 -9.89 -4.79
CA GLU A 118 -23.49 -10.87 -5.84
C GLU A 118 -22.64 -10.64 -7.11
N ILE A 119 -22.32 -9.38 -7.44
CA ILE A 119 -21.43 -9.03 -8.55
C ILE A 119 -19.97 -9.39 -8.22
N ILE A 120 -19.53 -9.16 -6.98
CA ILE A 120 -18.17 -9.50 -6.53
C ILE A 120 -18.01 -11.03 -6.54
N ASP A 121 -18.97 -11.78 -6.02
CA ASP A 121 -18.90 -13.25 -6.01
C ASP A 121 -18.88 -13.85 -7.43
N LYS A 122 -19.65 -13.29 -8.37
CA LYS A 122 -19.58 -13.68 -9.79
C LYS A 122 -18.22 -13.38 -10.42
N GLN A 123 -17.62 -12.22 -10.15
CA GLN A 123 -16.28 -11.88 -10.67
C GLN A 123 -15.18 -12.78 -10.05
N VAL A 124 -15.29 -13.11 -8.76
CA VAL A 124 -14.33 -14.00 -8.09
C VAL A 124 -14.43 -15.43 -8.63
N GLN A 125 -15.63 -15.89 -8.96
CA GLN A 125 -15.83 -17.21 -9.58
C GLN A 125 -15.28 -17.25 -11.02
N GLU A 126 -15.52 -16.22 -11.83
CA GLU A 126 -14.98 -16.12 -13.21
C GLU A 126 -13.44 -16.01 -13.26
N LEU A 127 -12.81 -15.55 -12.19
CA LEU A 127 -11.35 -15.54 -12.04
C LEU A 127 -10.78 -16.92 -11.64
N LYS A 128 -11.54 -17.77 -10.95
CA LYS A 128 -11.12 -19.12 -10.55
C LYS A 128 -11.13 -20.14 -11.68
N ASP A 129 -11.97 -19.95 -12.70
CA ASP A 129 -12.07 -20.87 -13.84
C ASP A 129 -10.97 -20.67 -14.91
N LYS A 130 -10.11 -19.65 -14.74
CA LYS A 130 -8.99 -19.41 -15.65
C LYS A 130 -7.73 -20.10 -15.12
N PRO A 131 -7.04 -20.91 -15.96
CA PRO A 131 -5.79 -21.54 -15.56
C PRO A 131 -4.75 -20.47 -15.20
N GLU A 132 -3.99 -20.70 -14.13
CA GLU A 132 -2.91 -19.78 -13.74
C GLU A 132 -1.79 -19.77 -14.80
N MET A 133 -1.24 -18.58 -15.06
CA MET A 133 -0.13 -18.39 -16.00
C MET A 133 1.18 -18.85 -15.37
N THR A 134 1.43 -20.16 -15.39
CA THR A 134 2.67 -20.79 -14.91
C THR A 134 3.69 -20.98 -16.03
N LEU A 135 4.96 -21.10 -15.65
CA LEU A 135 6.08 -21.34 -16.57
C LEU A 135 5.86 -22.58 -17.44
N GLU A 136 5.39 -23.68 -16.85
CA GLU A 136 5.16 -24.95 -17.55
C GLU A 136 4.03 -24.84 -18.57
N ALA A 137 2.92 -24.19 -18.18
CA ALA A 137 1.77 -24.00 -19.06
C ALA A 137 2.12 -23.10 -20.25
N VAL A 138 2.86 -22.00 -20.03
CA VAL A 138 3.30 -21.11 -21.11
C VAL A 138 4.35 -21.80 -21.99
N THR A 139 5.28 -22.57 -21.42
CA THR A 139 6.28 -23.35 -22.18
C THR A 139 5.59 -24.34 -23.12
N LYS A 140 4.62 -25.10 -22.61
CA LYS A 140 3.86 -26.05 -23.42
C LYS A 140 3.10 -25.38 -24.56
N LEU A 141 2.35 -24.32 -24.27
CA LEU A 141 1.54 -23.63 -25.28
C LEU A 141 2.39 -22.88 -26.31
N TYR A 142 3.51 -22.28 -25.88
CA TYR A 142 4.36 -21.44 -26.72
C TYR A 142 5.42 -22.23 -27.50
N ILE A 143 6.07 -23.19 -26.87
CA ILE A 143 7.19 -23.95 -27.45
C ILE A 143 6.72 -25.27 -28.07
N GLU A 144 5.85 -26.03 -27.38
CA GLU A 144 5.39 -27.34 -27.87
C GLU A 144 4.22 -27.23 -28.86
N GLU A 145 3.21 -26.43 -28.53
CA GLU A 145 2.00 -26.25 -29.36
C GLU A 145 2.13 -25.10 -30.37
N GLY A 146 3.07 -24.18 -30.16
CA GLY A 146 3.34 -23.06 -31.08
C GLY A 146 2.16 -22.10 -31.26
N LYS A 147 1.39 -21.87 -30.20
CA LYS A 147 0.23 -20.96 -30.20
C LYS A 147 0.66 -19.50 -30.27
N THR A 148 -0.17 -18.68 -30.89
CA THR A 148 0.05 -17.23 -31.01
C THR A 148 -0.17 -16.52 -29.69
N TYR A 149 0.37 -15.30 -29.55
CA TYR A 149 0.16 -14.52 -28.32
C TYR A 149 -1.30 -14.20 -28.05
N ARG A 150 -2.13 -14.13 -29.11
CA ARG A 150 -3.58 -13.93 -28.99
C ARG A 150 -4.28 -15.14 -28.37
N GLU A 151 -3.96 -16.34 -28.83
CA GLU A 151 -4.59 -17.57 -28.33
C GLU A 151 -4.20 -17.86 -26.89
N MET A 152 -2.96 -17.55 -26.50
CA MET A 152 -2.53 -17.65 -25.10
C MET A 152 -3.20 -16.60 -24.22
N ALA A 153 -3.36 -15.37 -24.71
CA ALA A 153 -4.08 -14.30 -24.00
C ALA A 153 -5.54 -14.69 -23.70
N GLU A 154 -6.21 -15.32 -24.68
CA GLU A 154 -7.57 -15.84 -24.50
C GLU A 154 -7.62 -17.01 -23.51
N TYR A 155 -6.65 -17.93 -23.57
CA TYR A 155 -6.58 -19.11 -22.69
C TYR A 155 -6.36 -18.76 -21.21
N PHE A 156 -5.45 -17.81 -20.92
CA PHE A 156 -5.15 -17.36 -19.56
C PHE A 156 -6.04 -16.20 -19.10
N GLY A 157 -6.85 -15.64 -20.01
CA GLY A 157 -7.68 -14.46 -19.75
C GLY A 157 -6.88 -13.20 -19.36
N VAL A 158 -5.68 -13.04 -19.91
CA VAL A 158 -4.77 -11.90 -19.68
C VAL A 158 -4.48 -11.15 -20.97
N ASN A 159 -4.02 -9.91 -20.87
CA ASN A 159 -3.66 -9.11 -22.05
C ASN A 159 -2.43 -9.70 -22.78
N LYS A 160 -2.36 -9.53 -24.11
CA LYS A 160 -1.20 -9.94 -24.93
C LYS A 160 0.13 -9.42 -24.40
N SER A 161 0.15 -8.19 -23.90
CA SER A 161 1.32 -7.58 -23.29
C SER A 161 1.82 -8.36 -22.06
N ASN A 162 0.92 -8.96 -21.29
CA ASN A 162 1.28 -9.77 -20.12
C ASN A 162 1.95 -11.08 -20.56
N ILE A 163 1.44 -11.74 -21.59
CA ILE A 163 2.06 -12.94 -22.19
C ILE A 163 3.45 -12.60 -22.73
N ASN A 164 3.56 -11.51 -23.50
CA ASN A 164 4.83 -11.05 -24.05
C ASN A 164 5.85 -10.77 -22.94
N ASN A 165 5.45 -10.02 -21.90
CA ASN A 165 6.30 -9.73 -20.75
C ASN A 165 6.70 -11.01 -20.01
N PHE A 166 5.80 -11.98 -19.89
CA PHE A 166 6.09 -13.26 -19.23
C PHE A 166 7.14 -14.06 -20.00
N ILE A 167 7.03 -14.13 -21.34
CA ILE A 167 7.98 -14.81 -22.22
C ILE A 167 9.36 -14.13 -22.18
N TYR A 168 9.40 -12.79 -22.24
CA TYR A 168 10.64 -12.03 -22.13
C TYR A 168 11.33 -12.20 -20.76
N LYS A 169 10.58 -12.12 -19.66
CA LYS A 169 11.13 -12.27 -18.29
C LYS A 169 11.68 -13.67 -18.03
N ASN A 170 11.08 -14.68 -18.64
CA ASN A 170 11.46 -16.08 -18.41
C ASN A 170 12.37 -16.66 -19.51
N HIS A 171 12.90 -15.81 -20.40
CA HIS A 171 13.82 -16.20 -21.46
C HIS A 171 13.34 -17.36 -22.35
N LEU A 172 12.02 -17.48 -22.54
CA LEU A 172 11.43 -18.52 -23.38
C LEU A 172 11.72 -18.18 -24.84
N SER A 173 12.51 -19.04 -25.50
CA SER A 173 12.94 -18.83 -26.89
C SER A 173 12.17 -19.76 -27.82
N GLU A 174 11.42 -19.18 -28.77
CA GLU A 174 10.68 -19.91 -29.80
C GLU A 174 11.65 -20.70 -30.71
N LEU A 175 11.38 -21.99 -30.93
CA LEU A 175 12.13 -22.81 -31.90
C LEU A 175 11.84 -22.43 -33.36
N LYS A 176 10.74 -21.73 -33.64
CA LYS A 176 10.34 -21.29 -34.98
C LYS A 176 9.53 -19.99 -34.92
N GLN A 177 10.14 -18.87 -35.35
CA GLN A 177 9.45 -17.58 -35.47
C GLN A 177 8.16 -17.70 -36.28
N LYS A 178 7.00 -17.66 -35.62
CA LYS A 178 5.72 -17.38 -36.29
C LYS A 178 5.28 -15.97 -35.96
N HIS A 179 5.12 -15.15 -37.00
CA HIS A 179 4.60 -13.80 -36.84
C HIS A 179 3.10 -13.85 -36.53
N ASP A 180 2.67 -13.07 -35.54
CA ASP A 180 1.28 -12.90 -35.07
C ASP A 180 0.28 -12.43 -36.16
N CYS A 181 0.75 -12.16 -37.38
CA CYS A 181 -0.05 -11.73 -38.52
C CYS A 181 -0.25 -12.79 -39.62
N GLY A 182 0.19 -14.04 -39.44
CA GLY A 182 -0.07 -15.13 -40.40
C GLY A 182 0.70 -15.04 -41.73
N TYR A 183 1.60 -14.07 -41.90
CA TYR A 183 2.45 -13.97 -43.09
C TYR A 183 3.92 -14.21 -42.74
N ALA A 184 4.53 -15.17 -43.43
CA ALA A 184 5.98 -15.39 -43.39
C ALA A 184 6.71 -14.10 -43.83
N LYS A 185 7.78 -13.73 -43.11
CA LYS A 185 8.70 -12.66 -43.54
C LYS A 185 9.10 -12.93 -44.99
N LYS A 186 8.76 -12.02 -45.91
CA LYS A 186 9.39 -12.02 -47.23
C LYS A 186 10.91 -11.93 -47.00
N PRO A 187 11.72 -12.79 -47.61
CA PRO A 187 13.16 -12.69 -47.50
C PRO A 187 13.58 -11.29 -47.93
N LYS A 188 14.41 -10.63 -47.11
CA LYS A 188 15.02 -9.33 -47.44
C LYS A 188 15.61 -9.46 -48.84
N GLN A 189 15.10 -8.71 -49.80
CA GLN A 189 15.74 -8.63 -51.10
C GLN A 189 17.15 -8.09 -50.90
N PRO A 190 18.19 -8.73 -51.48
CA PRO A 190 19.53 -8.20 -51.41
C PRO A 190 19.57 -6.88 -52.18
N ASP A 191 20.15 -5.84 -51.57
CA ASP A 191 20.39 -4.55 -52.19
C ASP A 191 21.10 -4.75 -53.55
N LYS A 192 20.34 -4.61 -54.63
CA LYS A 192 20.90 -4.57 -55.98
C LYS A 192 21.54 -3.20 -56.17
N LYS A 193 22.86 -3.24 -56.19
CA LYS A 193 23.83 -2.22 -56.61
C LYS A 193 23.45 -1.48 -57.91
N GLU A 194 24.00 -0.27 -58.01
CA GLU A 194 24.40 0.47 -59.23
C GLU A 194 23.25 0.92 -60.16
N ARG A 195 23.27 2.06 -60.86
CA ARG A 195 24.07 3.29 -61.07
C ARG A 195 23.16 4.19 -61.97
N PRO A 196 23.40 5.49 -62.25
CA PRO A 196 24.57 6.00 -62.98
C PRO A 196 25.45 6.96 -62.18
#